data_AF-A0A821PW85-F1
#
_entry.id   AF-A0A821PW85-F1
#
_cell.length_a   1.000
_cell.length_b   1.000
_cell.length_c   1.000
_cell.angle_alpha   90.00
_cell.angle_beta   90.00
_cell.angle_gamma   90.00
#
_symmetry.space_group_name_H-M   'P 1'
#
loop_
_entity.id
_entity.type
_entity.pdbx_description
1 polymer ?
#
loop_
_entity_poly.entity_id
_entity_poly.type
_entity_poly.pdbx_seq_one_letter_code
_entity_poly.pdbx_strand_id
1 'polypeptide(L)'
;MSSTSFVIPRRSTINSDGKPHKVTIGVLDLTSTFTYTVVPKLSFHAFLKASTINTSDKQLLAGPVSVFMDNNFITHSSIENVC
;
A
#
# COMPACT_ATOMS: atom_id res chain seq x y z
N MET A 1 13.49 17.83 -6.28
CA MET A 1 14.03 16.64 -5.60
C MET A 1 13.54 16.67 -4.16
N SER A 2 12.54 15.87 -3.81
CA SER A 2 12.09 15.71 -2.43
C SER A 2 12.85 14.54 -1.82
N SER A 3 13.55 14.77 -0.71
CA SER A 3 14.22 13.71 0.04
C SER A 3 13.40 13.44 1.30
N THR A 4 13.01 12.18 1.50
CA THR A 4 12.26 11.72 2.68
C THR A 4 13.08 10.66 3.39
N SER A 5 13.20 10.78 4.72
CA SER A 5 13.93 9.83 5.57
C SER A 5 12.94 9.07 6.46
N PHE A 6 13.15 7.77 6.61
CA PHE A 6 12.33 6.92 7.48
C PHE A 6 13.18 6.31 8.58
N VAL A 7 12.62 6.25 9.79
CA VAL A 7 13.20 5.51 10.90
C VAL A 7 12.70 4.07 10.84
N ILE A 8 13.62 3.10 10.85
CA ILE A 8 13.26 1.68 10.96
C ILE A 8 13.14 1.35 12.45
N PRO A 9 11.94 1.06 12.98
CA PRO A 9 11.74 0.92 14.42
C PRO A 9 12.37 -0.34 15.00
N ARG A 10 12.63 -1.37 14.18
CA ARG A 10 13.13 -2.67 14.63
C ARG A 10 14.50 -2.98 14.02
N ARG A 11 15.40 -3.55 14.82
CA ARG A 11 16.68 -4.08 14.31
C ARG A 11 16.41 -5.10 13.20
N SER A 12 17.13 -4.94 12.09
CA SER A 12 17.07 -5.83 10.92
C SER A 12 18.48 -6.32 10.63
N THR A 13 18.64 -7.63 10.40
CA THR A 13 19.92 -8.21 10.02
C THR A 13 20.06 -8.17 8.49
N ILE A 14 21.14 -7.57 8.01
CA ILE A 14 21.48 -7.51 6.59
C ILE A 14 22.68 -8.44 6.39
N ASN A 15 22.47 -9.53 5.67
CA ASN A 15 23.54 -10.48 5.38
C ASN A 15 24.34 -9.97 4.17
N SER A 16 25.63 -10.28 4.11
CA SER A 16 26.48 -9.98 2.94
C SER A 16 26.25 -10.98 1.80
N ASP A 17 25.00 -11.24 1.43
CA ASP A 17 24.61 -12.21 0.41
C ASP A 17 24.24 -11.56 -0.94
N GLY A 18 24.28 -10.21 -1.01
CA GLY A 18 23.95 -9.42 -2.19
C GLY A 18 22.46 -9.41 -2.54
N LYS A 19 21.57 -9.88 -1.67
CA LYS A 19 20.13 -9.95 -1.92
C LYS A 19 19.39 -8.72 -1.41
N PRO A 20 18.25 -8.36 -2.02
CA PRO A 20 17.40 -7.29 -1.50
C PRO A 20 16.76 -7.70 -0.17
N HIS A 21 16.75 -6.78 0.80
CA HIS A 21 16.10 -6.96 2.10
C HIS A 21 14.89 -6.03 2.23
N LYS A 22 13.73 -6.61 2.57
CA LYS A 22 12.50 -5.85 2.85
C LYS A 22 12.34 -5.69 4.36
N VAL A 23 12.18 -4.44 4.81
CA VAL A 23 11.95 -4.10 6.22
C VAL A 23 10.64 -3.32 6.36
N THR A 24 10.00 -3.45 7.53
CA THR A 24 8.78 -2.68 7.83
C THR A 24 9.18 -1.36 8.49
N ILE A 25 8.80 -0.24 7.86
CA ILE A 25 9.05 1.12 8.37
C ILE A 25 7.90 1.67 9.23
N GLY A 26 6.69 1.13 9.07
CA GLY A 26 5.51 1.52 9.82
C GLY A 26 4.28 0.69 9.46
N VAL A 27 3.26 0.73 10.31
CA VAL A 27 1.91 0.19 10.07
C VAL A 27 0.96 1.36 10.28
N LEU A 28 0.07 1.59 9.32
CA LEU A 28 -0.86 2.71 9.33
C LEU A 28 -2.30 2.18 9.34
N ASP A 29 -3.04 2.52 10.38
CA ASP A 29 -4.47 2.23 10.46
C ASP A 29 -5.26 3.40 9.87
N LEU A 30 -5.52 3.30 8.56
CA LEU A 30 -6.24 4.33 7.81
C LEU A 30 -7.71 3.96 7.64
N THR A 31 -8.59 4.90 7.96
CA THR A 31 -10.03 4.73 7.69
C THR A 31 -10.27 4.78 6.19
N SER A 32 -10.91 3.73 5.67
CA SER A 32 -11.20 3.59 4.24
C SER A 32 -12.70 3.46 4.03
N THR A 33 -13.20 4.12 2.99
CA THR A 33 -14.58 3.99 2.53
C THR A 33 -14.65 2.97 1.40
N PHE A 34 -15.62 2.07 1.47
CA PHE A 34 -15.81 1.01 0.48
C PHE A 34 -17.10 1.22 -0.30
N THR A 35 -17.00 1.15 -1.62
CA THR A 35 -18.14 1.33 -2.52
C THR A 35 -18.15 0.26 -3.59
N TYR A 36 -19.30 -0.39 -3.77
CA TYR A 36 -19.52 -1.29 -4.91
C TYR A 36 -19.93 -0.47 -6.12
N THR A 37 -19.21 -0.65 -7.23
CA THR A 37 -19.57 -0.07 -8.53
C THR A 37 -19.89 -1.20 -9.50
N VAL A 38 -21.06 -1.11 -10.13
CA VAL A 38 -21.49 -1.99 -11.22
C VAL A 38 -21.81 -1.13 -12.44
N VAL A 39 -21.37 -1.58 -13.61
CA VAL A 39 -21.74 -0.93 -14.87
C VAL A 39 -22.15 -2.02 -15.87
N PRO A 40 -23.36 -2.59 -15.76
CA PRO A 40 -23.78 -3.77 -16.53
C PRO A 40 -23.64 -3.62 -18.04
N LYS A 41 -23.81 -2.40 -18.55
CA LYS A 41 -23.63 -2.07 -19.97
C LYS A 41 -22.19 -2.22 -20.46
N LEU A 42 -21.20 -2.06 -19.57
CA LEU A 42 -19.77 -2.15 -19.88
C LEU A 42 -19.17 -3.48 -19.42
N SER A 43 -19.64 -4.02 -18.29
CA SER A 43 -19.14 -5.26 -17.70
C SER A 43 -20.20 -5.90 -16.80
N PHE A 44 -20.30 -7.23 -16.87
CA PHE A 44 -21.16 -8.03 -15.98
C PHE A 44 -20.53 -8.24 -14.58
N HIS A 45 -19.36 -7.67 -14.30
CA HIS A 45 -18.70 -7.78 -13.00
C HIS A 45 -19.07 -6.64 -12.05
N ALA A 46 -19.06 -6.95 -10.76
CA ALA A 46 -19.11 -5.95 -9.69
C ALA A 46 -17.70 -5.64 -9.20
N PHE A 47 -17.39 -4.36 -9.04
CA PHE A 47 -16.08 -3.90 -8.59
C PHE A 47 -16.20 -3.31 -7.19
N LEU A 48 -15.41 -3.82 -6.25
CA LEU A 48 -15.23 -3.20 -4.95
C LEU A 48 -14.13 -2.13 -5.05
N LYS A 49 -14.46 -0.90 -4.70
CA LYS A 49 -13.51 0.21 -4.62
C LYS A 49 -13.29 0.59 -3.16
N ALA A 50 -12.03 0.77 -2.79
CA ALA A 50 -11.63 1.33 -1.51
C ALA A 50 -11.04 2.73 -1.75
N SER A 51 -11.50 3.73 -1.02
CA SER A 51 -10.93 5.08 -1.02
C SER A 51 -10.46 5.44 0.38
N THR A 52 -9.20 5.86 0.46
CA THR A 52 -8.48 6.10 1.71
C THR A 52 -7.74 7.41 1.60
N ILE A 53 -7.82 8.22 2.64
CA ILE A 53 -7.03 9.45 2.77
C ILE A 53 -5.82 9.13 3.64
N ASN A 54 -4.63 9.52 3.20
CA ASN A 54 -3.45 9.43 4.07
C ASN A 54 -3.59 10.49 5.18
N THR A 55 -4.02 10.05 6.36
CA THR A 55 -4.11 10.90 7.56
C THR A 55 -2.89 10.76 8.46
N SER A 56 -1.87 10.01 8.02
CA SER A 56 -0.65 9.82 8.78
C SER A 56 0.31 11.00 8.62
N ASP A 57 1.30 11.07 9.52
CA ASP A 57 2.42 12.01 9.46
C ASP A 57 3.50 11.59 8.44
N LYS A 58 3.27 10.51 7.69
CA LYS A 58 4.25 9.88 6.81
C LYS A 58 3.83 10.00 5.36
N GLN A 59 4.78 10.37 4.53
CA GLN A 59 4.59 10.32 3.08
C GLN A 59 4.58 8.86 2.61
N LEU A 60 3.51 8.48 1.90
CA LEU A 60 3.46 7.22 1.16
C LEU A 60 4.22 7.42 -0.15
N LEU A 61 5.33 6.71 -0.30
CA LEU A 61 6.14 6.78 -1.51
C LEU A 61 5.47 6.01 -2.66
N ALA A 62 5.64 6.54 -3.86
CA ALA A 62 5.24 5.87 -5.09
C ALA A 62 5.94 4.51 -5.19
N GLY A 63 5.20 3.50 -5.60
CA GLY A 63 5.76 2.17 -5.76
C GLY A 63 4.73 1.05 -5.70
N PRO A 64 5.21 -0.20 -5.84
CA PRO A 64 4.36 -1.38 -5.87
C PRO A 64 3.76 -1.64 -4.49
N VAL A 65 2.49 -2.02 -4.48
CA VAL A 65 1.75 -2.43 -3.29
C VAL A 65 1.12 -3.79 -3.51
N SER A 66 0.97 -4.54 -2.44
CA SER A 66 0.23 -5.81 -2.42
C SER A 66 -1.09 -5.58 -1.72
N VAL A 67 -2.19 -5.95 -2.37
CA VAL A 67 -3.55 -5.77 -1.86
C VAL A 67 -4.04 -7.09 -1.28
N PHE A 68 -4.45 -7.04 -0.02
CA PHE A 68 -5.03 -8.17 0.70
C PHE A 68 -6.43 -7.81 1.18
N MET A 69 -7.36 -8.76 1.11
CA MET A 69 -8.72 -8.65 1.65
C MET A 69 -9.03 -9.94 2.41
N ASP A 70 -9.53 -9.82 3.64
CA ASP A 70 -9.81 -10.96 4.53
C ASP A 70 -8.64 -11.97 4.61
N ASN A 71 -7.44 -11.44 4.80
CA ASN A 71 -6.18 -12.19 4.85
C ASN A 71 -5.80 -12.95 3.57
N ASN A 72 -6.54 -12.77 2.47
CA ASN A 72 -6.24 -13.35 1.17
C ASN A 72 -5.54 -12.34 0.26
N PHE A 73 -4.51 -12.78 -0.45
CA PHE A 73 -3.86 -11.99 -1.49
C PHE A 73 -4.81 -11.86 -2.69
N ILE A 74 -5.08 -10.63 -3.11
CA ILE A 74 -5.97 -10.35 -4.24
C ILE A 74 -5.17 -9.97 -5.48
N THR A 75 -4.26 -8.99 -5.35
CA THR A 75 -3.50 -8.49 -6.49
C THR A 75 -2.29 -7.65 -6.08
N HIS A 76 -1.41 -7.37 -7.05
CA HIS A 76 -0.44 -6.28 -6.99
C HIS A 76 -1.02 -5.02 -7.64
N SER A 77 -0.69 -3.86 -7.07
CA SER A 77 -1.02 -2.55 -7.63
C SER A 77 0.18 -1.62 -7.46
N SER A 78 0.02 -0.35 -7.82
CA SER A 78 0.99 0.70 -7.56
C SER A 78 0.29 1.93 -7.02
N ILE A 79 0.96 2.65 -6.13
CA ILE A 79 0.53 3.99 -5.69
C ILE A 79 1.50 5.04 -6.19
N GLU A 80 1.04 6.29 -6.25
CA GLU A 80 1.89 7.46 -6.45
C GLU A 80 2.33 8.04 -5.09
N ASN A 81 3.11 9.12 -5.12
CA ASN A 81 3.47 9.83 -3.89
C ASN A 81 2.21 10.49 -3.31
N VAL A 82 1.85 10.11 -2.09
CA VAL A 82 0.72 10.70 -1.36
C VAL A 82 1.22 11.27 -0.04
N CYS A 83 0.95 12.56 0.16
CA CYS A 83 1.29 13.30 1.38
C CYS A 83 0.11 13.23 2.34
#